data_AF-A0A4R4PGM9-F1
#
_entry.id   AF-A0A4R4PGM9-F1
#
_cell.length_a   1.000
_cell.length_b   1.000
_cell.length_c   1.000
_cell.angle_alpha   90.00
_cell.angle_beta   90.00
_cell.angle_gamma   90.00
#
_symmetry.space_group_name_H-M   'P 1'
#
loop_
_entity.id
_entity.type
_entity.pdbx_description
1 polymer ?
#
loop_
_entity_poly.entity_id
_entity_poly.type
_entity_poly.pdbx_seq_one_letter_code
_entity_poly.pdbx_strand_id
1 'polypeptide(L)'
;MADSGERMAIPLSELSEFGPQLRSVKDYMNRTGDTFDQYNDSFGDERIVSALDDFVSGWKDGRGDISAQLEGLAEMADTVIQTVGDFENDLESSLSESGGDGGGGQQPV
;
A
#
# COMPACT_ATOMS: atom_id res chain seq x y z
N MET A 1 30.79 16.48 6.03
CA MET A 1 30.09 15.89 7.19
C MET A 1 28.62 15.96 6.82
N ALA A 2 28.03 14.81 6.46
CA ALA A 2 26.63 14.75 6.07
C ALA A 2 25.77 15.06 7.30
N ASP A 3 24.87 16.02 7.13
CA ASP A 3 24.03 16.57 8.16
C ASP A 3 23.14 15.47 8.74
N SER A 4 23.21 15.26 10.06
CA SER A 4 22.35 14.32 10.79
C SER A 4 20.92 14.87 10.97
N GLY A 5 20.53 15.83 10.12
CA GLY A 5 19.31 16.63 10.14
C GLY A 5 18.37 16.38 8.97
N GLU A 6 18.76 15.57 7.97
CA GLU A 6 17.79 14.87 7.12
C GLU A 6 17.13 13.78 7.98
N ARG A 7 16.31 14.22 8.94
CA ARG A 7 15.20 13.42 9.45
C ARG A 7 14.57 12.82 8.21
N MET A 8 14.54 11.49 8.17
CA MET A 8 13.57 10.75 7.39
C MET A 8 12.19 11.29 7.79
N ALA A 9 11.78 12.39 7.19
CA ALA A 9 10.40 12.78 7.11
C ALA A 9 9.81 11.73 6.17
N ILE A 10 9.43 10.60 6.75
CA ILE A 10 8.72 9.57 6.02
C ILE A 10 7.52 10.29 5.41
N PRO A 11 7.38 10.32 4.07
CA PRO A 11 6.33 11.07 3.41
C PRO A 11 5.01 10.29 3.58
N LEU A 12 4.46 10.34 4.79
CA LEU A 12 3.32 9.52 5.23
C LEU A 12 2.07 9.83 4.41
N SER A 13 1.87 11.08 4.02
CA SER A 13 0.82 11.51 3.09
C SER A 13 0.94 10.77 1.76
N GLU A 14 2.12 10.78 1.16
CA GLU A 14 2.39 10.17 -0.13
C GLU A 14 2.32 8.64 -0.04
N LEU A 15 2.79 8.03 1.04
CA LEU A 15 2.65 6.60 1.31
C LEU A 15 1.19 6.18 1.50
N SER A 16 0.38 7.03 2.16
CA SER A 16 -1.05 6.77 2.37
C SER A 16 -1.85 6.79 1.07
N GLU A 17 -1.40 7.56 0.07
CA GLU A 17 -1.99 7.60 -1.27
C GLU A 17 -1.44 6.49 -2.17
N PHE A 18 -0.20 6.07 -1.95
CA PHE A 18 0.48 5.08 -2.78
C PHE A 18 -0.16 3.69 -2.71
N GLY A 19 -0.50 3.20 -1.51
CA GLY A 19 -1.19 1.91 -1.34
C GLY A 19 -2.51 1.81 -2.13
N PRO A 20 -3.44 2.77 -1.99
CA PRO A 20 -4.65 2.85 -2.81
C PRO A 20 -4.38 2.91 -4.32
N GLN A 21 -3.34 3.63 -4.77
CA GLN A 21 -2.98 3.69 -6.19
C GLN A 21 -2.52 2.32 -6.73
N LEU A 22 -1.69 1.59 -5.98
CA LEU A 22 -1.26 0.24 -6.36
C LEU A 22 -2.45 -0.73 -6.44
N ARG A 23 -3.38 -0.64 -5.49
CA ARG A 23 -4.64 -1.42 -5.51
C ARG A 23 -5.51 -1.04 -6.72
N SER A 24 -5.59 0.24 -7.08
CA SER A 24 -6.31 0.67 -8.29
C SER A 24 -5.68 0.14 -9.58
N VAL A 25 -4.34 0.06 -9.66
CA VAL A 25 -3.64 -0.53 -10.81
C VAL A 25 -3.95 -2.02 -10.92
N LYS A 26 -3.92 -2.74 -9.79
CA LYS A 26 -4.35 -4.15 -9.70
C LYS A 26 -5.76 -4.32 -10.25
N ASP A 27 -6.72 -3.50 -9.81
CA ASP A 27 -8.13 -3.64 -10.22
C ASP A 27 -8.35 -3.34 -11.71
N TYR A 28 -7.64 -2.37 -12.27
CA TYR A 28 -7.69 -2.06 -13.71
C TYR A 28 -7.10 -3.18 -14.57
N MET A 29 -5.93 -3.70 -14.17
CA MET A 29 -5.36 -4.90 -14.78
C MET A 29 -6.33 -6.07 -14.68
N ASN A 30 -7.05 -6.14 -13.56
CA ASN A 30 -8.01 -7.20 -13.31
C ASN A 30 -9.15 -7.23 -14.31
N ARG A 31 -9.80 -6.07 -14.46
CA ARG A 31 -10.91 -5.87 -15.39
C ARG A 31 -10.55 -6.10 -16.87
N THR A 32 -9.30 -5.79 -17.24
CA THR A 32 -8.83 -5.98 -18.63
C THR A 32 -8.77 -7.46 -19.00
N GLY A 33 -8.30 -8.33 -18.11
CA GLY A 33 -8.28 -9.78 -18.36
C GLY A 33 -9.68 -10.38 -18.46
N ASP A 34 -10.59 -10.00 -17.56
CA ASP A 34 -11.97 -10.52 -17.54
C ASP A 34 -12.77 -10.14 -18.80
N THR A 35 -12.35 -9.09 -19.51
CA THR A 35 -12.95 -8.70 -20.80
C THR A 35 -12.59 -9.69 -21.90
N PHE A 36 -11.38 -10.27 -21.89
CA PHE A 36 -10.96 -11.25 -22.91
C PHE A 36 -11.60 -12.62 -22.69
N ASP A 37 -11.81 -13.03 -21.43
CA ASP A 37 -12.56 -14.25 -21.10
C ASP A 37 -13.96 -14.27 -21.73
N GLN A 38 -14.62 -13.10 -21.80
CA GLN A 38 -15.97 -12.95 -22.38
C GLN A 38 -16.00 -13.08 -23.91
N TYR A 39 -14.88 -12.86 -24.61
CA TYR A 39 -14.82 -12.95 -26.07
C TYR A 39 -14.56 -14.37 -26.58
N ASN A 40 -14.10 -15.30 -25.72
CA ASN A 40 -13.75 -16.66 -26.13
C ASN A 40 -14.95 -17.45 -26.72
N ASP A 41 -16.16 -17.20 -26.20
CA ASP A 41 -17.41 -17.85 -26.66
C ASP A 41 -17.91 -17.35 -28.03
N SER A 42 -17.33 -16.28 -28.59
CA SER A 42 -17.84 -15.61 -29.79
C SER A 42 -17.12 -15.99 -31.10
N PHE A 43 -16.04 -16.79 -31.04
CA PHE A 43 -15.21 -17.09 -32.21
C PHE A 43 -15.35 -18.54 -32.70
N GLY A 44 -15.45 -18.72 -34.03
CA GLY A 44 -15.73 -20.01 -34.68
C GLY A 44 -14.54 -20.71 -35.36
N ASP A 45 -13.32 -20.17 -35.29
CA ASP A 45 -12.10 -20.85 -35.79
C ASP A 45 -11.27 -21.36 -34.60
N GLU A 46 -11.10 -22.69 -34.51
CA GLU A 46 -10.41 -23.38 -33.40
C GLU A 46 -8.99 -22.88 -33.17
N ARG A 47 -8.28 -22.41 -34.20
CA ARG A 47 -6.91 -21.87 -34.05
C ARG A 47 -6.91 -20.50 -33.38
N ILE A 48 -7.93 -19.69 -33.65
CA ILE A 48 -8.10 -18.38 -33.01
C ILE A 48 -8.47 -18.58 -31.54
N VAL A 49 -9.37 -19.53 -31.26
CA VAL A 49 -9.75 -19.90 -29.88
C VAL A 49 -8.53 -20.37 -29.09
N SER A 50 -7.72 -21.28 -29.64
CA SER A 50 -6.50 -21.75 -28.96
C SER A 50 -5.48 -20.64 -28.71
N ALA A 51 -5.25 -19.75 -29.69
CA ALA A 51 -4.31 -18.65 -29.53
C ALA A 51 -4.81 -17.60 -28.51
N LEU A 52 -6.13 -17.39 -28.43
CA LEU A 52 -6.74 -16.53 -27.42
C LEU A 52 -6.66 -17.17 -26.03
N ASP A 53 -6.88 -18.49 -25.92
CA ASP A 53 -6.75 -19.21 -24.65
C ASP A 53 -5.32 -19.16 -24.10
N ASP A 54 -4.31 -19.40 -24.94
CA ASP A 54 -2.89 -19.26 -24.57
C ASP A 54 -2.56 -17.82 -24.13
N PHE A 55 -3.06 -16.83 -24.85
CA PHE A 55 -2.87 -15.41 -24.50
C PHE A 55 -3.55 -15.06 -23.17
N VAL A 56 -4.81 -15.47 -22.98
CA VAL A 56 -5.58 -15.23 -21.76
C VAL A 56 -4.92 -15.91 -20.56
N SER A 57 -4.49 -17.16 -20.72
CA SER A 57 -3.79 -17.92 -19.69
C SER A 57 -2.48 -17.25 -19.30
N GLY A 58 -1.64 -16.89 -20.27
CA GLY A 58 -0.38 -16.18 -20.01
C GLY A 58 -0.60 -14.77 -19.41
N TRP A 59 -1.66 -14.08 -19.83
CA TRP A 59 -2.06 -12.80 -19.26
C TRP A 59 -2.50 -12.95 -17.81
N LYS A 60 -3.30 -13.98 -17.50
CA LYS A 60 -3.79 -14.31 -16.15
C LYS A 60 -2.67 -14.71 -15.20
N ASP A 61 -1.71 -15.48 -15.68
CA ASP A 61 -0.53 -15.88 -14.91
C ASP A 61 0.37 -14.67 -14.61
N GLY A 62 0.78 -13.94 -15.66
CA GLY A 62 1.67 -12.78 -15.51
C GLY A 62 1.11 -11.67 -14.62
N ARG A 63 -0.20 -11.42 -14.68
CA ARG A 63 -0.83 -10.45 -13.76
C ARG A 63 -1.01 -10.99 -12.34
N GLY A 64 -1.08 -12.30 -12.15
CA GLY A 64 -1.17 -12.90 -10.82
C GLY A 64 0.06 -12.52 -10.00
N ASP A 65 1.23 -12.69 -10.60
CA ASP A 65 2.52 -12.31 -10.01
C ASP A 65 2.61 -10.81 -9.72
N ILE A 66 2.21 -9.97 -10.69
CA ILE A 66 2.22 -8.51 -10.53
C ILE A 66 1.24 -8.08 -9.43
N SER A 67 0.06 -8.68 -9.37
CA SER A 67 -0.96 -8.36 -8.35
C SER A 67 -0.48 -8.70 -6.94
N ALA A 68 0.19 -9.84 -6.77
CA ALA A 68 0.76 -10.23 -5.49
C ALA A 68 1.88 -9.26 -5.04
N GLN A 69 2.73 -8.82 -5.97
CA GLN A 69 3.78 -7.83 -5.68
C GLN A 69 3.20 -6.46 -5.32
N LEU A 70 2.17 -6.01 -6.04
CA LEU A 70 1.48 -4.74 -5.75
C LEU A 70 0.80 -4.76 -4.38
N GLU A 71 0.18 -5.88 -3.99
CA GLU A 71 -0.41 -6.02 -2.66
C GLU A 71 0.68 -6.00 -1.56
N GLY A 72 1.78 -6.73 -1.75
CA GLY A 72 2.89 -6.71 -0.77
C GLY A 72 3.51 -5.32 -0.60
N LEU A 73 3.62 -4.53 -1.68
CA LEU A 73 4.07 -3.13 -1.62
C LEU A 73 3.07 -2.24 -0.85
N ALA A 74 1.76 -2.45 -1.06
CA ALA A 74 0.73 -1.73 -0.33
C ALA A 74 0.74 -2.09 1.17
N GLU A 75 0.88 -3.36 1.52
CA GLU A 75 0.98 -3.83 2.91
C GLU A 75 2.22 -3.26 3.62
N MET A 76 3.36 -3.15 2.93
CA MET A 76 4.55 -2.52 3.48
C MET A 76 4.33 -1.02 3.73
N ALA A 77 3.67 -0.31 2.81
CA ALA A 77 3.32 1.10 3.00
C ALA A 77 2.38 1.29 4.21
N ASP A 78 1.35 0.44 4.33
CA ASP A 78 0.41 0.45 5.46
C ASP A 78 1.15 0.16 6.79
N THR A 79 2.11 -0.78 6.79
CA THR A 79 2.94 -1.12 7.97
C THR A 79 3.81 0.05 8.40
N VAL A 80 4.43 0.76 7.46
CA VAL A 80 5.24 1.95 7.76
C VAL A 80 4.37 3.04 8.38
N ILE A 81 3.19 3.30 7.81
CA ILE A 81 2.26 4.31 8.36
C ILE A 81 1.86 3.95 9.78
N GLN A 82 1.50 2.69 10.03
CA GLN A 82 1.12 2.23 11.36
C GLN A 82 2.27 2.39 12.35
N THR A 83 3.48 1.92 11.99
CA THR A 83 4.65 1.98 12.89
C THR A 83 5.01 3.42 13.26
N VAL A 84 4.94 4.33 12.29
CA VAL A 84 5.25 5.75 12.55
C VAL A 84 4.15 6.40 13.38
N GLY A 85 2.88 6.13 13.10
CA GLY A 85 1.77 6.63 13.90
C GLY A 85 1.82 6.13 15.35
N ASP A 86 2.13 4.86 15.56
CA ASP A 86 2.32 4.29 16.91
C ASP A 86 3.48 4.97 17.64
N PHE A 87 4.61 5.21 16.96
CA PHE A 87 5.74 5.95 17.53
C PHE A 87 5.39 7.40 17.89
N GLU A 88 4.64 8.10 17.04
CA GLU A 88 4.18 9.47 17.31
C GLU A 88 3.23 9.54 18.51
N ASN A 89 2.28 8.60 18.61
CA ASN A 89 1.36 8.49 19.74
C ASN A 89 2.09 8.20 21.06
N ASP A 90 3.06 7.27 21.04
CA ASP A 90 3.88 6.97 22.22
C ASP A 90 4.71 8.18 22.66
N LEU A 91 5.25 8.93 21.71
CA LEU A 91 5.99 10.16 21.99
C LEU A 91 5.08 11.23 22.59
N GLU A 92 3.89 11.48 22.01
CA GLU A 92 2.91 12.44 22.54
C GLU A 92 2.46 12.07 23.96
N SER A 93 2.16 10.79 24.19
CA SER A 93 1.80 10.26 25.51
C SER A 93 2.91 10.49 26.54
N SER A 94 4.16 10.16 26.20
CA SER A 94 5.31 10.37 27.09
C SER A 94 5.54 11.84 27.44
N LEU A 95 5.33 12.75 26.49
CA LEU A 95 5.46 14.19 26.69
C LEU A 95 4.32 14.73 27.58
N SER A 96 3.09 14.27 27.35
CA SER A 96 1.94 14.62 28.19
C SER A 96 2.08 14.09 29.62
N GLU A 97 2.62 12.89 29.80
CA GLU A 97 2.83 12.28 31.12
C GLU A 97 3.98 12.97 31.87
N SER A 98 5.06 13.35 31.18
CA SER A 98 6.17 14.12 31.79
C SER A 98 5.82 15.58 32.08
N GLY A 99 4.85 16.17 31.37
CA GLY A 99 4.38 17.54 31.59
C GLY A 99 3.32 17.69 32.69
N GLY A 100 2.79 16.58 33.20
CA GLY A 100 1.70 16.54 34.19
C GLY A 100 2.13 16.63 35.66
N ASP A 101 3.40 16.39 35.99
CA ASP A 101 3.89 16.27 37.38
C ASP A 101 4.78 17.47 37.80
N GLY A 102 4.28 18.69 37.63
CA GLY A 102 5.07 19.92 37.83
C GLY A 102 4.36 21.10 38.49
N GLY A 103 3.21 20.91 39.14
CA GLY A 103 2.35 22.02 39.62
C GLY A 103 1.67 21.81 40.96
N GLY A 104 2.40 21.34 41.98
CA GLY A 104 1.85 21.08 43.32
C GLY A 104 2.80 21.41 44.48
N GLY A 105 3.65 22.43 44.33
CA GLY A 105 4.57 22.87 45.38
C GLY A 105 3.93 23.88 46.33
N GLN A 106 3.56 23.41 47.52
CA GLN A 106 3.19 24.19 48.72
C GLN A 106 4.02 25.49 48.87
N GLN A 107 3.38 26.66 48.93
CA GLN A 107 3.99 27.87 49.47
C GLN A 107 3.52 28.09 50.92
N PRO A 108 4.42 28.11 51.91
CA PRO A 108 4.11 28.57 53.26
C PRO A 108 4.39 30.08 53.38
N VAL A 109 3.42 30.85 53.86
CA VAL A 109 3.59 31.98 54.80
C VAL A 109 2.28 32.24 55.53
#